data_AF-W1RZX3-F1
#
_entry.id   AF-W1RZX3-F1
#
_cell.length_a   1.000
_cell.length_b   1.000
_cell.length_c   1.000
_cell.angle_alpha   90.00
_cell.angle_beta   90.00
_cell.angle_gamma   90.00
#
_symmetry.space_group_name_H-M   'P 1'
#
loop_
_entity.id
_entity.type
_entity.pdbx_description
1 polymer ?
#
loop_
_entity_poly.entity_id
_entity_poly.type
_entity_poly.pdbx_seq_one_letter_code
_entity_poly.pdbx_strand_id
1 'polypeptide(L)'
;MIDKSPSSLNEWLHFLKNKKFPVKSVNLTRLKTQIKRTEDTLDGMQANIASDPLLAFAILNEANRIIPNKNSEIKTPFHAAAMVGMNGIEKLLPRFAAYDTHTKKPSPPLKAFLSEIQTSYEAATIARHWAIEKLTNNEDDIFWTTLFRDAARWLLWFYAYPIMSTLKQKLEQGEKASQAELSTLGCRIDELTVHLCTFWGTPQKIIESFLTKHMPNAKELQALAHLAHHPDELPGFTEDKRLTIIINNPLIFSYCANKVAHEANLMRWDSKNLPFFYRVVATVMHRHLGDVIHTAHLASTEAAALYNHGGKIPLANQLLDPDLFTKKAALEHRAKNSLSPISALKKALHQKDNIDTKQKASLALKTIKQAIPNAQHSIIFKHTNNKVSPMYQSGYNLDTIKAIQWSSSSSVFNKLSGARSATHLSGKKLDNILKDLPHTSDQIIDPNSHLILASTQTSENEMTIFWLETRTEFNETDYKNLKKIVSLISHSTT
;
A
#
# COMPACT_ATOMS: atom_id res chain seq x y z
N MET A 1 -19.93 4.49 21.90
CA MET A 1 -19.23 5.74 21.58
C MET A 1 -18.27 5.45 20.45
N ILE A 2 -18.36 6.18 19.33
CA ILE A 2 -17.34 6.11 18.29
C ILE A 2 -16.15 6.87 18.86
N ASP A 3 -15.18 6.16 19.44
CA ASP A 3 -13.97 6.80 19.95
C ASP A 3 -13.31 7.54 18.79
N LYS A 4 -13.32 8.87 18.88
CA LYS A 4 -12.65 9.74 17.92
C LYS A 4 -11.17 9.34 17.93
N SER A 5 -10.68 8.95 16.77
CA SER A 5 -9.27 8.58 16.60
C SER A 5 -8.37 9.75 16.95
N PRO A 6 -7.23 9.52 17.65
CA PRO A 6 -6.28 10.59 17.95
C PRO A 6 -5.81 11.30 16.68
N SER A 7 -5.65 12.62 16.77
CA SER A 7 -5.45 13.52 15.63
C SER A 7 -4.36 14.58 15.86
N SER A 8 -3.70 14.55 17.01
CA SER A 8 -2.56 15.42 17.34
C SER A 8 -1.50 14.65 18.13
N LEU A 9 -0.28 15.20 18.22
CA LEU A 9 0.81 14.60 18.98
C LEU A 9 0.41 14.28 20.43
N ASN A 10 -0.22 15.23 21.13
CA ASN A 10 -0.62 15.06 22.52
C ASN A 10 -1.70 13.98 22.69
N GLU A 11 -2.68 13.91 21.77
CA GLU A 11 -3.70 12.86 21.78
C GLU A 11 -3.08 11.48 21.52
N TRP A 12 -2.14 11.38 20.58
CA TRP A 12 -1.41 10.14 20.29
C TRP A 12 -0.55 9.68 21.47
N LEU A 13 0.14 10.62 22.13
CA LEU A 13 0.89 10.34 23.34
C LEU A 13 -0.02 9.80 24.43
N HIS A 14 -1.13 10.50 24.73
CA HIS A 14 -2.08 10.04 25.73
C HIS A 14 -2.64 8.64 25.39
N PHE A 15 -2.93 8.38 24.11
CA PHE A 15 -3.46 7.11 23.65
C PHE A 15 -2.47 5.95 23.80
N LEU A 16 -1.20 6.12 23.37
CA LEU A 16 -0.20 5.03 23.32
C LEU A 16 0.57 4.82 24.63
N LYS A 17 0.77 5.88 25.42
CA LYS A 17 1.59 5.89 26.64
C LYS A 17 1.28 4.74 27.61
N ASN A 18 -0.01 4.43 27.77
CA ASN A 18 -0.51 3.43 28.71
C ASN A 18 -0.94 2.11 28.03
N LYS A 19 -0.72 1.96 26.73
CA LYS A 19 -1.00 0.69 26.04
C LYS A 19 0.00 -0.36 26.48
N LYS A 20 -0.48 -1.60 26.52
CA LYS A 20 0.36 -2.77 26.80
C LYS A 20 1.23 -3.06 25.57
N PHE A 21 2.40 -3.64 25.78
CA PHE A 21 3.25 -4.07 24.68
C PHE A 21 2.75 -5.44 24.15
N PRO A 22 2.38 -5.57 22.87
CA PRO A 22 1.98 -6.86 22.31
C PRO A 22 3.16 -7.84 22.25
N VAL A 23 3.01 -9.02 22.87
CA VAL A 23 4.02 -10.10 22.93
C VAL A 23 3.35 -11.44 22.61
N LYS A 24 4.06 -12.35 21.94
CA LYS A 24 3.54 -13.70 21.62
C LYS A 24 3.09 -14.42 22.89
N SER A 25 1.90 -15.02 22.87
CA SER A 25 1.32 -15.76 24.00
C SER A 25 2.20 -16.91 24.48
N VAL A 26 2.83 -17.63 23.53
CA VAL A 26 3.79 -18.71 23.82
C VAL A 26 5.00 -18.19 24.58
N ASN A 27 5.55 -17.04 24.17
CA ASN A 27 6.72 -16.45 24.81
C ASN A 27 6.42 -15.95 26.22
N LEU A 28 5.25 -15.33 26.43
CA LEU A 28 4.79 -14.92 27.76
C LEU A 28 4.53 -16.11 28.67
N THR A 29 3.91 -17.18 28.16
CA THR A 29 3.66 -18.40 28.92
C THR A 29 4.98 -19.05 29.33
N ARG A 30 5.92 -19.20 28.38
CA ARG A 30 7.26 -19.72 28.63
C ARG A 30 8.00 -18.87 29.66
N LEU A 31 7.94 -17.54 29.54
CA LEU A 31 8.58 -16.60 30.47
C LEU A 31 8.02 -16.77 31.89
N LYS A 32 6.69 -16.84 32.04
CA LYS A 32 6.03 -17.08 33.32
C LYS A 32 6.42 -18.42 33.95
N THR A 33 6.53 -19.46 33.14
CA THR A 33 6.95 -20.78 33.62
C THR A 33 8.41 -20.77 34.07
N GLN A 34 9.29 -20.12 33.31
CA GLN A 34 10.71 -20.01 33.64
C GLN A 34 10.93 -19.22 34.93
N ILE A 35 10.25 -18.09 35.12
CA ILE A 35 10.34 -17.28 36.36
C ILE A 35 9.90 -18.08 37.60
N LYS A 36 8.93 -18.97 37.46
CA LYS A 36 8.42 -19.78 38.59
C LYS A 36 9.33 -20.95 38.97
N ARG A 37 10.22 -21.38 38.08
CA ARG A 37 11.13 -22.50 38.32
C ARG A 37 12.40 -21.98 38.95
N THR A 38 12.69 -22.41 40.17
CA THR A 38 13.90 -22.01 40.93
C THR A 38 15.20 -22.54 40.31
N GLU A 39 15.12 -23.51 39.41
CA GLU A 39 16.28 -24.12 38.73
C GLU A 39 16.64 -23.42 37.40
N ASP A 40 15.74 -22.61 36.84
CA ASP A 40 15.98 -21.94 35.56
C ASP A 40 16.92 -20.74 35.75
N THR A 41 17.94 -20.62 34.89
CA THR A 41 18.85 -19.48 34.86
C THR A 41 18.42 -18.43 33.84
N LEU A 42 18.89 -17.19 34.04
CA LEU A 42 18.69 -16.11 33.06
C LEU A 42 19.27 -16.46 31.68
N ASP A 43 20.36 -17.23 31.63
CA ASP A 43 20.95 -17.75 30.38
C ASP A 43 19.94 -18.61 29.61
N GLY A 44 19.18 -19.48 30.32
CA GLY A 44 18.11 -20.29 29.74
C GLY A 44 16.91 -19.48 29.21
N MET A 45 16.80 -18.20 29.58
CA MET A 45 15.76 -17.28 29.11
C MET A 45 16.20 -16.44 27.90
N GLN A 46 17.50 -16.39 27.58
CA GLN A 46 18.04 -15.52 26.54
C GLN A 46 17.35 -15.72 25.18
N ALA A 47 17.19 -16.98 24.76
CA ALA A 47 16.52 -17.31 23.50
C ALA A 47 15.05 -16.86 23.49
N ASN A 48 14.35 -16.93 24.63
CA ASN A 48 12.97 -16.48 24.74
C ASN A 48 12.89 -14.94 24.65
N ILE A 49 13.75 -14.22 25.38
CA ILE A 49 13.81 -12.76 25.38
C ILE A 49 14.16 -12.22 23.98
N ALA A 50 15.13 -12.82 23.30
CA ALA A 50 15.51 -12.43 21.94
C ALA A 50 14.43 -12.73 20.89
N SER A 51 13.54 -13.69 21.15
CA SER A 51 12.51 -14.13 20.19
C SER A 51 11.27 -13.22 20.10
N ASP A 52 11.15 -12.22 20.98
CA ASP A 52 10.11 -11.19 20.90
C ASP A 52 10.70 -9.79 21.13
N PRO A 53 10.62 -8.89 20.14
CA PRO A 53 11.27 -7.59 20.22
C PRO A 53 10.65 -6.67 21.27
N LEU A 54 9.36 -6.78 21.56
CA LEU A 54 8.70 -5.93 22.54
C LEU A 54 8.92 -6.40 23.98
N LEU A 55 9.13 -7.70 24.18
CA LEU A 55 9.66 -8.22 25.43
C LEU A 55 11.08 -7.69 25.68
N ALA A 56 11.97 -7.82 24.69
CA ALA A 56 13.33 -7.29 24.75
C ALA A 56 13.35 -5.77 25.03
N PHE A 57 12.50 -5.00 24.33
CA PHE A 57 12.37 -3.55 24.52
C PHE A 57 11.93 -3.17 25.93
N ALA A 58 10.93 -3.86 26.49
CA ALA A 58 10.44 -3.57 27.82
C ALA A 58 11.49 -3.88 28.91
N ILE A 59 12.25 -4.96 28.75
CA ILE A 59 13.36 -5.31 29.65
C ILE A 59 14.49 -4.27 29.53
N LEU A 60 14.82 -3.85 28.31
CA LEU A 60 15.81 -2.80 28.05
C LEU A 60 15.45 -1.48 28.73
N ASN A 61 14.19 -1.06 28.61
CA ASN A 61 13.68 0.16 29.24
C ASN A 61 13.69 0.06 30.77
N GLU A 62 13.35 -1.11 31.33
CA GLU A 62 13.39 -1.31 32.78
C GLU A 62 14.83 -1.29 33.31
N ALA A 63 15.77 -1.91 32.61
CA ALA A 63 17.19 -1.87 32.97
C ALA A 63 17.72 -0.43 33.00
N ASN A 64 17.38 0.36 31.98
CA ASN A 64 17.76 1.77 31.89
C ASN A 64 17.11 2.65 32.97
N ARG A 65 15.93 2.25 33.49
CA ARG A 65 15.29 2.93 34.62
C ARG A 65 15.96 2.62 35.95
N ILE A 66 16.38 1.37 36.18
CA ILE A 66 17.04 0.95 37.42
C ILE A 66 18.43 1.58 37.54
N ILE A 67 19.19 1.57 36.45
CA ILE A 67 20.53 2.16 36.38
C ILE A 67 20.54 3.13 35.19
N PRO A 68 20.14 4.40 35.41
CA PRO A 68 20.20 5.44 34.39
C PRO A 68 21.66 5.67 34.02
N ASN A 69 22.07 5.07 32.91
CA ASN A 69 23.47 4.85 32.66
C ASN A 69 24.14 6.11 32.11
N LYS A 70 25.10 6.67 32.86
CA LYS A 70 25.94 7.78 32.36
C LYS A 70 27.16 7.30 31.55
N ASN A 71 27.63 6.07 31.75
CA ASN A 71 28.83 5.54 31.07
C ASN A 71 28.82 4.03 30.72
N SER A 72 27.85 3.21 31.18
CA SER A 72 27.74 1.81 30.72
C SER A 72 26.59 1.66 29.73
N GLU A 73 26.90 1.53 28.45
CA GLU A 73 25.87 1.45 27.42
C GLU A 73 25.17 0.10 27.59
N ILE A 74 23.84 0.10 27.83
CA ILE A 74 23.09 -1.16 27.85
C ILE A 74 23.04 -1.66 26.41
N LYS A 75 23.94 -2.59 26.10
CA LYS A 75 24.24 -3.00 24.72
C LYS A 75 23.21 -3.94 24.13
N THR A 76 22.69 -4.85 24.96
CA THR A 76 21.80 -5.94 24.50
C THR A 76 20.67 -6.21 25.49
N PRO A 77 19.52 -6.73 25.01
CA PRO A 77 18.43 -7.17 25.87
C PRO A 77 18.83 -8.25 26.88
N PHE A 78 19.84 -9.06 26.56
CA PHE A 78 20.36 -10.06 27.48
C PHE A 78 21.09 -9.42 28.66
N HIS A 79 22.00 -8.48 28.39
CA HIS A 79 22.65 -7.71 29.45
C HIS A 79 21.61 -6.95 30.30
N ALA A 80 20.59 -6.36 29.67
CA ALA A 80 19.48 -5.73 30.35
C ALA A 80 18.71 -6.71 31.26
N ALA A 81 18.43 -7.92 30.77
CA ALA A 81 17.75 -8.96 31.55
C ALA A 81 18.55 -9.37 32.80
N ALA A 82 19.88 -9.46 32.67
CA ALA A 82 20.76 -9.72 33.80
C ALA A 82 20.71 -8.60 34.86
N MET A 83 20.69 -7.34 34.43
CA MET A 83 20.57 -6.18 35.34
C MET A 83 19.21 -6.11 36.04
N VAL A 84 18.13 -6.43 35.33
CA VAL A 84 16.76 -6.38 35.86
C VAL A 84 16.49 -7.56 36.81
N GLY A 85 17.06 -8.73 36.51
CA GLY A 85 16.85 -9.97 37.25
C GLY A 85 15.43 -10.54 37.09
N MET A 86 15.22 -11.80 37.51
CA MET A 86 13.94 -12.50 37.35
C MET A 86 12.76 -11.78 38.02
N ASN A 87 12.96 -11.28 39.24
CA ASN A 87 11.92 -10.53 39.97
C ASN A 87 11.54 -9.21 39.28
N GLY A 88 12.50 -8.54 38.64
CA GLY A 88 12.24 -7.33 37.85
C GLY A 88 11.45 -7.66 36.59
N ILE A 89 11.80 -8.75 35.90
CA ILE A 89 11.09 -9.23 34.70
C ILE A 89 9.65 -9.64 35.06
N GLU A 90 9.43 -10.29 36.21
CA GLU A 90 8.08 -10.66 36.67
C GLU A 90 7.18 -9.43 36.83
N LYS A 91 7.71 -8.32 37.37
CA LYS A 91 6.97 -7.06 37.52
C LYS A 91 6.60 -6.42 36.19
N LEU A 92 7.23 -6.79 35.08
CA LEU A 92 6.88 -6.32 33.74
C LEU A 92 5.69 -7.09 33.13
N LEU A 93 5.36 -8.29 33.63
CA LEU A 93 4.29 -9.12 33.07
C LEU A 93 2.94 -8.39 32.87
N PRO A 94 2.47 -7.52 33.80
CA PRO A 94 1.22 -6.77 33.61
C PRO A 94 1.25 -5.78 32.45
N ARG A 95 2.44 -5.36 31.99
CA ARG A 95 2.64 -4.42 30.87
C ARG A 95 2.49 -5.08 29.50
N PHE A 96 2.39 -6.40 29.41
CA PHE A 96 2.27 -7.10 28.14
C PHE A 96 0.83 -7.47 27.79
N ALA A 97 0.49 -7.39 26.50
CA ALA A 97 -0.72 -7.94 25.93
C ALA A 97 -0.35 -9.17 25.10
N ALA A 98 -0.93 -10.32 25.43
CA ALA A 98 -0.70 -11.55 24.66
C ALA A 98 -1.40 -11.48 23.30
N TYR A 99 -0.74 -11.96 22.25
CA TYR A 99 -1.37 -12.26 20.97
C TYR A 99 -1.02 -13.66 20.50
N ASP A 100 -1.91 -14.29 19.74
CA ASP A 100 -1.75 -15.66 19.23
C ASP A 100 -1.34 -15.68 17.76
N THR A 101 -0.34 -16.50 17.45
CA THR A 101 0.14 -16.74 16.08
C THR A 101 -0.34 -18.06 15.48
N HIS A 102 -0.99 -18.93 16.27
CA HIS A 102 -1.46 -20.25 15.84
C HIS A 102 -2.68 -20.23 14.91
N THR A 103 -3.28 -19.06 14.69
CA THR A 103 -4.43 -18.94 13.81
C THR A 103 -3.98 -19.07 12.35
N LYS A 104 -4.60 -19.98 11.59
CA LYS A 104 -4.30 -20.19 10.15
C LYS A 104 -4.48 -18.92 9.30
N LYS A 105 -5.22 -17.92 9.82
CA LYS A 105 -5.43 -16.61 9.21
C LYS A 105 -5.34 -15.53 10.30
N PRO A 106 -4.19 -14.89 10.50
CA PRO A 106 -4.07 -13.79 11.45
C PRO A 106 -4.97 -12.62 11.05
N SER A 107 -5.46 -11.87 12.03
CA SER A 107 -6.24 -10.66 11.77
C SER A 107 -5.42 -9.64 10.97
N PRO A 108 -6.04 -8.79 10.12
CA PRO A 108 -5.30 -7.78 9.36
C PRO A 108 -4.39 -6.88 10.22
N PRO A 109 -4.81 -6.39 11.41
CA PRO A 109 -3.93 -5.64 12.32
C PRO A 109 -2.71 -6.45 12.79
N LEU A 110 -2.92 -7.71 13.18
CA LEU A 110 -1.83 -8.57 13.64
C LEU A 110 -0.84 -8.86 12.52
N LYS A 111 -1.34 -9.16 11.31
CA LYS A 111 -0.49 -9.38 10.14
C LYS A 111 0.34 -8.13 9.80
N ALA A 112 -0.25 -6.94 9.84
CA ALA A 112 0.45 -5.70 9.57
C ALA A 112 1.50 -5.38 10.65
N PHE A 113 1.18 -5.62 11.92
CA PHE A 113 2.13 -5.51 13.02
C PHE A 113 3.33 -6.48 12.85
N LEU A 114 3.08 -7.75 12.54
CA LEU A 114 4.15 -8.72 12.30
C LEU A 114 4.96 -8.39 11.04
N SER A 115 4.31 -7.83 10.01
CA SER A 115 4.98 -7.31 8.83
C SER A 115 5.93 -6.16 9.17
N GLU A 116 5.51 -5.26 10.05
CA GLU A 116 6.34 -4.14 10.51
C GLU A 116 7.55 -4.64 11.31
N ILE A 117 7.34 -5.55 12.26
CA ILE A 117 8.44 -6.18 13.01
C ILE A 117 9.46 -6.82 12.06
N GLN A 118 8.99 -7.54 11.03
CA GLN A 118 9.87 -8.13 10.03
C GLN A 118 10.72 -7.06 9.32
N THR A 119 10.09 -5.94 8.90
CA THR A 119 10.82 -4.81 8.28
C THR A 119 11.88 -4.24 9.21
N SER A 120 11.58 -4.10 10.50
CA SER A 120 12.53 -3.57 11.48
C SER A 120 13.71 -4.52 11.71
N TYR A 121 13.49 -5.84 11.70
CA TYR A 121 14.59 -6.83 11.76
C TYR A 121 15.47 -6.79 10.52
N GLU A 122 14.88 -6.63 9.33
CA GLU A 122 15.63 -6.45 8.08
C GLU A 122 16.46 -5.16 8.13
N ALA A 123 15.86 -4.04 8.56
CA ALA A 123 16.58 -2.78 8.77
C ALA A 123 17.77 -2.94 9.75
N ALA A 124 17.53 -3.58 10.89
CA ALA A 124 18.53 -3.79 11.91
C ALA A 124 19.70 -4.66 11.42
N THR A 125 19.41 -5.69 10.65
CA THR A 125 20.43 -6.58 10.07
C THR A 125 21.26 -5.84 9.02
N ILE A 126 20.62 -5.03 8.16
CA ILE A 126 21.32 -4.17 7.19
C ILE A 126 22.25 -3.18 7.91
N ALA A 127 21.75 -2.48 8.93
CA ALA A 127 22.55 -1.53 9.69
C ALA A 127 23.75 -2.19 10.39
N ARG A 128 23.55 -3.39 10.94
CA ARG A 128 24.61 -4.17 11.58
C ARG A 128 25.71 -4.51 10.59
N HIS A 129 25.37 -4.99 9.39
CA HIS A 129 26.37 -5.35 8.38
C HIS A 129 27.17 -4.14 7.92
N TRP A 130 26.50 -3.01 7.64
CA TRP A 130 27.22 -1.77 7.31
C TRP A 130 28.13 -1.28 8.44
N ALA A 131 27.71 -1.42 9.69
CA ALA A 131 28.54 -1.07 10.85
C ALA A 131 29.76 -1.98 11.00
N ILE A 132 29.61 -3.30 10.78
CA ILE A 132 30.70 -4.28 10.78
C ILE A 132 31.72 -3.95 9.70
N GLU A 133 31.26 -3.71 8.47
CA GLU A 133 32.14 -3.38 7.35
C GLU A 133 32.85 -2.03 7.52
N LYS A 134 32.22 -1.08 8.22
CA LYS A 134 32.86 0.18 8.63
C LYS A 134 33.84 0.01 9.81
N LEU A 135 33.96 -1.19 10.38
CA LEU A 135 34.78 -1.49 11.56
C LEU A 135 34.34 -0.68 12.79
N THR A 136 33.03 -0.54 12.99
CA THR A 136 32.47 0.10 14.19
C THR A 136 32.45 -0.91 15.35
N ASN A 137 33.02 -0.56 16.51
CA ASN A 137 33.10 -1.45 17.69
C ASN A 137 31.77 -1.76 18.42
N ASN A 138 30.63 -1.32 17.88
CA ASN A 138 29.32 -1.33 18.56
C ASN A 138 28.18 -1.78 17.62
N GLU A 139 28.43 -2.79 16.80
CA GLU A 139 27.49 -3.31 15.80
C GLU A 139 26.17 -3.84 16.42
N ASP A 140 26.24 -4.47 17.59
CA ASP A 140 25.06 -4.95 18.32
C ASP A 140 24.20 -3.77 18.82
N ASP A 141 24.83 -2.70 19.29
CA ASP A 141 24.11 -1.48 19.68
C ASP A 141 23.39 -0.85 18.49
N ILE A 142 24.04 -0.86 17.32
CA ILE A 142 23.44 -0.37 16.07
C ILE A 142 22.27 -1.27 15.68
N PHE A 143 22.38 -2.59 15.80
CA PHE A 143 21.27 -3.51 15.54
C PHE A 143 20.04 -3.15 16.41
N TRP A 144 20.21 -3.13 17.75
CA TRP A 144 19.09 -2.86 18.66
C TRP A 144 18.56 -1.43 18.54
N THR A 145 19.45 -0.45 18.33
CA THR A 145 19.04 0.93 18.07
C THR A 145 18.18 1.01 16.82
N THR A 146 18.60 0.37 15.73
CA THR A 146 17.87 0.36 14.47
C THR A 146 16.52 -0.34 14.61
N LEU A 147 16.47 -1.47 15.31
CA LEU A 147 15.24 -2.25 15.53
C LEU A 147 14.21 -1.43 16.33
N PHE A 148 14.62 -0.80 17.43
CA PHE A 148 13.70 -0.09 18.33
C PHE A 148 13.30 1.31 17.86
N ARG A 149 13.87 1.81 16.75
CA ARG A 149 13.36 3.02 16.10
C ARG A 149 11.90 2.87 15.64
N ASP A 150 11.47 1.65 15.34
CA ASP A 150 10.10 1.36 14.92
C ASP A 150 9.16 1.02 16.08
N ALA A 151 9.61 1.10 17.35
CA ALA A 151 8.81 0.66 18.50
C ALA A 151 7.41 1.32 18.57
N ALA A 152 7.32 2.63 18.33
CA ALA A 152 6.03 3.32 18.27
C ALA A 152 5.22 2.91 17.03
N ARG A 153 5.89 2.67 15.90
CA ARG A 153 5.27 2.24 14.63
C ARG A 153 4.64 0.86 14.77
N TRP A 154 5.27 -0.06 15.50
CA TRP A 154 4.68 -1.34 15.90
C TRP A 154 3.37 -1.15 16.67
N LEU A 155 3.37 -0.28 17.69
CA LEU A 155 2.16 -0.01 18.47
C LEU A 155 1.05 0.64 17.64
N LEU A 156 1.41 1.53 16.71
CA LEU A 156 0.45 2.14 15.79
C LEU A 156 -0.19 1.08 14.88
N TRP A 157 0.58 0.14 14.34
CA TRP A 157 0.01 -0.95 13.54
C TRP A 157 -0.89 -1.88 14.35
N PHE A 158 -0.53 -2.14 15.61
CA PHE A 158 -1.29 -3.04 16.48
C PHE A 158 -2.59 -2.39 17.01
N TYR A 159 -2.52 -1.14 17.47
CA TYR A 159 -3.63 -0.45 18.14
C TYR A 159 -4.40 0.55 17.26
N ALA A 160 -3.82 1.00 16.14
CA ALA A 160 -4.36 2.04 15.27
C ALA A 160 -4.32 1.65 13.77
N TYR A 161 -4.56 0.36 13.48
CA TYR A 161 -4.51 -0.21 12.14
C TYR A 161 -5.25 0.59 11.04
N PRO A 162 -6.49 1.07 11.22
CA PRO A 162 -7.20 1.81 10.16
C PRO A 162 -6.47 3.09 9.71
N ILE A 163 -5.85 3.79 10.67
CA ILE A 163 -5.14 5.04 10.44
C ILE A 163 -3.81 4.74 9.74
N MET A 164 -3.07 3.74 10.22
CA MET A 164 -1.83 3.29 9.58
C MET A 164 -2.06 2.73 8.17
N SER A 165 -3.20 2.07 7.93
CA SER A 165 -3.58 1.61 6.59
C SER A 165 -3.83 2.79 5.65
N THR A 166 -4.49 3.85 6.13
CA THR A 166 -4.71 5.10 5.38
C THR A 166 -3.37 5.79 5.08
N LEU A 167 -2.48 5.86 6.06
CA LEU A 167 -1.13 6.40 5.89
C LEU A 167 -0.37 5.62 4.81
N LYS A 168 -0.37 4.27 4.90
CA LYS A 168 0.29 3.41 3.92
C LYS A 168 -0.26 3.65 2.51
N GLN A 169 -1.58 3.73 2.36
CA GLN A 169 -2.22 4.00 1.06
C GLN A 169 -1.77 5.33 0.45
N LYS A 170 -1.66 6.40 1.25
CA LYS A 170 -1.14 7.70 0.80
C LYS A 170 0.32 7.62 0.36
N LEU A 171 1.15 6.89 1.10
CA LEU A 171 2.54 6.65 0.73
C LEU A 171 2.65 5.86 -0.59
N GLU A 172 1.85 4.81 -0.76
CA GLU A 172 1.77 4.03 -2.01
C GLU A 172 1.31 4.89 -3.21
N GLN A 173 0.52 5.94 -2.97
CA GLN A 173 0.11 6.93 -3.98
C GLN A 173 1.20 7.96 -4.31
N GLY A 174 2.36 7.89 -3.66
CA GLY A 174 3.50 8.79 -3.89
C GLY A 174 3.46 10.10 -3.10
N GLU A 175 2.58 10.22 -2.10
CA GLU A 175 2.62 11.37 -1.19
C GLU A 175 3.93 11.37 -0.37
N LYS A 176 4.54 12.55 -0.18
CA LYS A 176 5.77 12.65 0.62
C LYS A 176 5.49 12.18 2.04
N ALA A 177 6.39 11.36 2.60
CA ALA A 177 6.19 10.76 3.92
C ALA A 177 5.85 11.76 5.03
N SER A 178 6.49 12.94 5.02
CA SER A 178 6.18 14.00 5.97
C SER A 178 4.76 14.54 5.86
N GLN A 179 4.26 14.71 4.63
CA GLN A 179 2.91 15.21 4.36
C GLN A 179 1.86 14.15 4.69
N ALA A 180 2.11 12.90 4.32
CA ALA A 180 1.20 11.79 4.59
C ALA A 180 1.03 11.55 6.10
N GLU A 181 2.12 11.62 6.87
CA GLU A 181 2.09 11.52 8.34
C GLU A 181 1.31 12.68 8.97
N LEU A 182 1.63 13.92 8.60
CA LEU A 182 0.93 15.10 9.13
C LEU A 182 -0.56 15.11 8.76
N SER A 183 -0.92 14.74 7.54
CA SER A 183 -2.32 14.73 7.08
C SER A 183 -3.15 13.58 7.63
N THR A 184 -2.53 12.56 8.24
CA THR A 184 -3.21 11.36 8.74
C THR A 184 -3.18 11.26 10.27
N LEU A 185 -2.04 11.58 10.88
CA LEU A 185 -1.81 11.47 12.33
C LEU A 185 -1.81 12.85 13.03
N GLY A 186 -1.66 13.95 12.27
CA GLY A 186 -1.49 15.29 12.83
C GLY A 186 -0.12 15.54 13.46
N CYS A 187 0.83 14.61 13.34
CA CYS A 187 2.20 14.71 13.83
C CYS A 187 3.12 13.79 13.02
N ARG A 188 4.44 13.93 13.20
CA ARG A 188 5.42 13.00 12.62
C ARG A 188 5.56 11.77 13.51
N ILE A 189 5.67 10.57 12.92
CA ILE A 189 5.87 9.35 13.71
C ILE A 189 7.20 9.42 14.47
N ASP A 190 8.25 9.96 13.84
CA ASP A 190 9.56 10.15 14.49
C ASP A 190 9.47 11.02 15.75
N GLU A 191 8.67 12.10 15.71
CA GLU A 191 8.43 12.99 16.85
C GLU A 191 7.67 12.26 17.97
N LEU A 192 6.60 11.55 17.61
CA LEU A 192 5.84 10.71 18.54
C LEU A 192 6.73 9.65 19.20
N THR A 193 7.60 8.98 18.44
CA THR A 193 8.55 7.98 18.95
C THR A 193 9.48 8.57 20.00
N VAL A 194 10.08 9.75 19.73
CA VAL A 194 10.99 10.41 20.69
C VAL A 194 10.29 10.67 22.02
N HIS A 195 9.07 11.22 21.99
CA HIS A 195 8.31 11.50 23.21
C HIS A 195 7.89 10.22 23.96
N LEU A 196 7.50 9.16 23.25
CA LEU A 196 7.17 7.87 23.85
C LEU A 196 8.39 7.17 24.46
N CYS A 197 9.51 7.12 23.75
CA CYS A 197 10.78 6.57 24.24
C CYS A 197 11.27 7.31 25.49
N THR A 198 11.16 8.65 25.50
CA THR A 198 11.48 9.45 26.69
C THR A 198 10.59 9.05 27.87
N PHE A 199 9.28 8.89 27.65
CA PHE A 199 8.36 8.47 28.70
C PHE A 199 8.64 7.04 29.20
N TRP A 200 8.95 6.10 28.31
CA TRP A 200 9.21 4.71 28.68
C TRP A 200 10.58 4.52 29.34
N GLY A 201 11.42 5.55 29.39
CA GLY A 201 12.78 5.46 29.93
C GLY A 201 13.73 4.69 29.02
N THR A 202 13.54 4.78 27.71
CA THR A 202 14.37 4.09 26.71
C THR A 202 15.81 4.63 26.70
N PRO A 203 16.84 3.78 26.43
CA PRO A 203 18.22 4.23 26.31
C PRO A 203 18.41 5.45 25.39
N GLN A 204 19.26 6.37 25.81
CA GLN A 204 19.46 7.66 25.16
C GLN A 204 19.90 7.53 23.69
N LYS A 205 20.71 6.52 23.34
CA LYS A 205 21.14 6.25 21.96
C LYS A 205 19.97 6.10 20.98
N ILE A 206 18.88 5.45 21.41
CA ILE A 206 17.68 5.27 20.59
C ILE A 206 17.04 6.63 20.33
N ILE A 207 16.92 7.48 21.35
CA ILE A 207 16.39 8.84 21.23
C ILE A 207 17.28 9.69 20.32
N GLU A 208 18.60 9.64 20.52
CA GLU A 208 19.59 10.36 19.72
C GLU A 208 19.55 9.99 18.23
N SER A 209 19.15 8.76 17.90
CA SER A 209 18.97 8.31 16.51
C SER A 209 17.87 9.05 15.73
N PHE A 210 17.08 9.88 16.40
CA PHE A 210 16.08 10.77 15.79
C PHE A 210 16.48 12.25 15.81
N LEU A 211 17.42 12.65 16.67
CA LEU A 211 17.75 14.06 16.87
C LEU A 211 18.62 14.60 15.73
N THR A 212 18.27 15.78 15.22
CA THR A 212 18.99 16.46 14.12
C THR A 212 20.44 16.79 14.42
N LYS A 213 20.82 16.89 15.69
CA LYS A 213 22.24 17.02 16.09
C LYS A 213 23.06 15.81 15.61
N HIS A 214 22.51 14.62 15.69
CA HIS A 214 23.19 13.37 15.36
C HIS A 214 22.86 12.91 13.93
N MET A 215 21.65 13.18 13.45
CA MET A 215 21.15 12.78 12.14
C MET A 215 21.27 13.88 11.10
N PRO A 216 21.55 13.54 9.83
CA PRO A 216 21.62 14.52 8.76
C PRO A 216 20.22 15.05 8.40
N ASN A 217 20.12 16.35 8.15
CA ASN A 217 18.96 16.95 7.51
C ASN A 217 18.95 16.67 5.99
N ALA A 218 17.88 17.08 5.30
CA ALA A 218 17.73 16.80 3.87
C ALA A 218 18.85 17.37 2.99
N LYS A 219 19.39 18.56 3.33
CA LYS A 219 20.49 19.18 2.59
C LYS A 219 21.81 18.44 2.85
N GLU A 220 22.05 18.05 4.10
CA GLU A 220 23.23 17.27 4.49
C GLU A 220 23.22 15.89 3.82
N LEU A 221 22.08 15.20 3.79
CA LEU A 221 21.92 13.94 3.05
C LEU A 221 22.19 14.11 1.56
N GLN A 222 21.70 15.20 0.95
CA GLN A 222 21.93 15.48 -0.46
C GLN A 222 23.40 15.74 -0.76
N ALA A 223 24.10 16.50 0.10
CA ALA A 223 25.53 16.73 -0.02
C ALA A 223 26.31 15.42 0.07
N LEU A 224 26.01 14.57 1.07
CA LEU A 224 26.63 13.25 1.21
C LEU A 224 26.36 12.34 0.00
N ALA A 225 25.13 12.33 -0.52
CA ALA A 225 24.78 11.54 -1.69
C ALA A 225 25.49 12.02 -2.97
N HIS A 226 25.78 13.33 -3.08
CA HIS A 226 26.46 13.89 -4.25
C HIS A 226 27.93 13.49 -4.33
N LEU A 227 28.57 13.23 -3.19
CA LEU A 227 29.95 12.73 -3.14
C LEU A 227 30.10 11.34 -3.77
N ALA A 228 29.03 10.55 -3.88
CA ALA A 228 29.00 9.23 -4.51
C ALA A 228 28.15 9.21 -5.80
N HIS A 229 28.21 10.27 -6.61
CA HIS A 229 27.35 10.39 -7.80
C HIS A 229 27.60 9.31 -8.85
N HIS A 230 28.87 8.91 -9.04
CA HIS A 230 29.28 7.88 -10.01
C HIS A 230 29.34 6.50 -9.33
N PRO A 231 28.53 5.51 -9.76
CA PRO A 231 28.45 4.20 -9.10
C PRO A 231 29.77 3.42 -9.04
N ASP A 232 30.60 3.58 -10.07
CA ASP A 232 31.84 2.83 -10.28
C ASP A 232 33.07 3.52 -9.66
N GLU A 233 32.91 4.73 -9.14
CA GLU A 233 33.98 5.50 -8.50
C GLU A 233 33.86 5.43 -6.98
N LEU A 234 34.98 5.62 -6.29
CA LEU A 234 34.94 5.81 -4.85
C LEU A 234 34.36 7.20 -4.51
N PRO A 235 33.57 7.32 -3.43
CA PRO A 235 33.01 8.60 -3.03
C PRO A 235 34.09 9.65 -2.72
N GLY A 236 33.84 10.90 -3.10
CA GLY A 236 34.70 12.03 -2.75
C GLY A 236 34.71 12.34 -1.24
N PHE A 237 35.71 13.12 -0.83
CA PHE A 237 35.84 13.60 0.56
C PHE A 237 35.11 14.92 0.75
N THR A 238 34.69 15.20 1.99
CA THR A 238 34.09 16.47 2.39
C THR A 238 35.04 17.27 3.29
N GLU A 239 35.14 18.57 3.06
CA GLU A 239 35.84 19.51 3.94
C GLU A 239 34.92 20.11 5.01
N ASP A 240 33.60 19.93 4.86
CA ASP A 240 32.62 20.42 5.84
C ASP A 240 32.72 19.63 7.15
N LYS A 241 33.09 20.33 8.23
CA LYS A 241 33.19 19.81 9.61
C LYS A 241 31.91 19.10 10.05
N ARG A 242 30.73 19.64 9.71
CA ARG A 242 29.44 19.07 10.09
C ARG A 242 29.22 17.73 9.38
N LEU A 243 29.50 17.64 8.10
CA LEU A 243 29.38 16.38 7.34
C LEU A 243 30.37 15.33 7.85
N THR A 244 31.60 15.73 8.19
CA THR A 244 32.59 14.84 8.80
C THR A 244 32.13 14.28 10.15
N ILE A 245 31.47 15.07 10.99
CA ILE A 245 30.88 14.58 12.26
C ILE A 245 29.79 13.55 11.97
N ILE A 246 28.95 13.78 10.96
CA ILE A 246 27.86 12.85 10.58
C ILE A 246 28.43 11.54 10.04
N ILE A 247 29.42 11.60 9.15
CA ILE A 247 30.07 10.42 8.55
C ILE A 247 30.67 9.51 9.63
N ASN A 248 31.25 10.10 10.67
CA ASN A 248 31.86 9.34 11.77
C ASN A 248 30.86 8.89 12.85
N ASN A 249 29.59 9.30 12.77
CA ASN A 249 28.57 8.89 13.74
C ASN A 249 27.86 7.61 13.27
N PRO A 250 28.01 6.47 13.97
CA PRO A 250 27.48 5.19 13.50
C PRO A 250 25.94 5.13 13.46
N LEU A 251 25.24 6.04 14.14
CA LEU A 251 23.77 6.14 14.08
C LEU A 251 23.26 6.45 12.66
N ILE A 252 24.11 6.96 11.76
CA ILE A 252 23.78 7.16 10.34
C ILE A 252 23.33 5.86 9.67
N PHE A 253 23.91 4.72 10.06
CA PHE A 253 23.52 3.40 9.55
C PHE A 253 22.12 3.04 10.01
N SER A 254 21.78 3.28 11.28
CA SER A 254 20.43 3.06 11.80
C SER A 254 19.38 3.88 11.07
N TYR A 255 19.70 5.11 10.68
CA TYR A 255 18.79 5.96 9.90
C TYR A 255 18.62 5.45 8.48
N CYS A 256 19.73 5.26 7.76
CA CYS A 256 19.69 4.87 6.35
C CYS A 256 19.09 3.49 6.17
N ALA A 257 19.40 2.53 7.04
CA ALA A 257 18.89 1.16 6.93
C ALA A 257 17.38 1.11 7.18
N ASN A 258 16.86 1.89 8.14
CA ASN A 258 15.42 2.04 8.32
C ASN A 258 14.77 2.62 7.06
N LYS A 259 15.33 3.69 6.47
CA LYS A 259 14.78 4.26 5.23
C LYS A 259 14.82 3.27 4.08
N VAL A 260 15.91 2.52 3.92
CA VAL A 260 16.06 1.48 2.88
C VAL A 260 15.05 0.36 3.08
N ALA A 261 14.95 -0.24 4.27
CA ALA A 261 14.05 -1.35 4.51
C ALA A 261 12.57 -0.95 4.39
N HIS A 262 12.18 0.23 4.89
CA HIS A 262 10.81 0.74 4.76
C HIS A 262 10.45 1.07 3.31
N GLU A 263 11.37 1.71 2.57
CA GLU A 263 11.17 2.01 1.16
C GLU A 263 11.09 0.74 0.31
N ALA A 264 11.99 -0.23 0.53
CA ALA A 264 11.95 -1.52 -0.15
C ALA A 264 10.67 -2.31 0.20
N ASN A 265 10.19 -2.22 1.44
CA ASN A 265 8.93 -2.86 1.82
C ASN A 265 7.70 -2.23 1.16
N LEU A 266 7.73 -0.91 0.91
CA LEU A 266 6.62 -0.16 0.33
C LEU A 266 6.64 -0.20 -1.21
N MET A 267 7.78 0.11 -1.79
CA MET A 267 7.99 0.38 -3.21
C MET A 267 8.90 -0.65 -3.89
N ARG A 268 9.30 -1.71 -3.18
CA ARG A 268 10.21 -2.79 -3.65
C ARG A 268 11.63 -2.29 -3.93
N TRP A 269 12.52 -3.22 -4.28
CA TRP A 269 13.94 -2.94 -4.55
C TRP A 269 14.18 -2.07 -5.80
N ASP A 270 13.19 -1.93 -6.69
CA ASP A 270 13.22 -1.06 -7.88
C ASP A 270 12.84 0.41 -7.58
N SER A 271 12.60 0.76 -6.32
CA SER A 271 12.30 2.15 -5.96
C SER A 271 13.42 3.12 -6.36
N LYS A 272 13.02 4.22 -6.98
CA LYS A 272 13.90 5.34 -7.38
C LYS A 272 14.54 6.05 -6.18
N ASN A 273 14.01 5.87 -4.97
CA ASN A 273 14.52 6.52 -3.76
C ASN A 273 15.67 5.72 -3.12
N LEU A 274 15.76 4.41 -3.36
CA LEU A 274 16.79 3.56 -2.73
C LEU A 274 18.23 3.96 -3.11
N PRO A 275 18.56 4.26 -4.40
CA PRO A 275 19.89 4.72 -4.78
C PRO A 275 20.37 5.95 -4.01
N PHE A 276 19.45 6.82 -3.58
CA PHE A 276 19.82 7.99 -2.78
C PHE A 276 20.43 7.58 -1.43
N PHE A 277 19.77 6.68 -0.69
CA PHE A 277 20.28 6.23 0.61
C PHE A 277 21.54 5.39 0.47
N TYR A 278 21.63 4.56 -0.57
CA TYR A 278 22.86 3.79 -0.84
C TYR A 278 24.05 4.70 -1.12
N ARG A 279 23.88 5.80 -1.87
CA ARG A 279 24.95 6.78 -2.09
C ARG A 279 25.41 7.45 -0.79
N VAL A 280 24.48 7.80 0.10
CA VAL A 280 24.83 8.34 1.43
C VAL A 280 25.68 7.35 2.21
N VAL A 281 25.27 6.09 2.25
CA VAL A 281 25.99 5.03 2.98
C VAL A 281 27.33 4.72 2.32
N ALA A 282 27.41 4.73 0.98
CA ALA A 282 28.66 4.60 0.24
C ALA A 282 29.66 5.68 0.65
N THR A 283 29.23 6.95 0.72
CA THR A 283 30.07 8.06 1.21
C THR A 283 30.53 7.84 2.65
N VAL A 284 29.64 7.42 3.54
CA VAL A 284 29.98 7.14 4.95
C VAL A 284 31.02 6.03 5.07
N MET A 285 30.84 4.97 4.29
CA MET A 285 31.72 3.79 4.31
C MET A 285 32.99 3.99 3.50
N HIS A 286 33.01 4.99 2.60
CA HIS A 286 34.00 5.19 1.55
C HIS A 286 34.22 3.90 0.73
N ARG A 287 33.11 3.35 0.22
CA ARG A 287 33.07 2.14 -0.62
C ARG A 287 32.29 2.39 -1.91
N HIS A 288 32.50 1.52 -2.91
CA HIS A 288 31.70 1.56 -4.13
C HIS A 288 30.22 1.32 -3.85
N LEU A 289 29.35 1.92 -4.66
CA LEU A 289 27.90 1.82 -4.48
C LEU A 289 27.41 0.37 -4.56
N GLY A 290 27.99 -0.42 -5.47
CA GLY A 290 27.65 -1.83 -5.65
C GLY A 290 27.91 -2.67 -4.40
N ASP A 291 29.00 -2.39 -3.67
CA ASP A 291 29.33 -3.09 -2.42
C ASP A 291 28.26 -2.84 -1.35
N VAL A 292 27.85 -1.58 -1.16
CA VAL A 292 26.83 -1.21 -0.17
C VAL A 292 25.50 -1.88 -0.46
N ILE A 293 25.11 -1.94 -1.75
CA ILE A 293 23.89 -2.62 -2.21
C ILE A 293 24.00 -4.13 -1.95
N HIS A 294 25.14 -4.74 -2.33
CA HIS A 294 25.39 -6.15 -2.10
C HIS A 294 25.25 -6.51 -0.61
N THR A 295 25.86 -5.73 0.27
CA THR A 295 25.78 -5.92 1.73
C THR A 295 24.34 -5.81 2.24
N ALA A 296 23.56 -4.84 1.75
CA ALA A 296 22.16 -4.69 2.15
C ALA A 296 21.30 -5.89 1.71
N HIS A 297 21.53 -6.41 0.51
CA HIS A 297 20.84 -7.59 -0.01
C HIS A 297 21.24 -8.85 0.78
N LEU A 298 22.54 -9.05 1.04
CA LEU A 298 23.05 -10.15 1.86
C LEU A 298 22.43 -10.12 3.26
N ALA A 299 22.45 -8.96 3.92
CA ALA A 299 21.84 -8.76 5.23
C ALA A 299 20.33 -9.06 5.23
N SER A 300 19.63 -8.74 4.14
CA SER A 300 18.22 -9.08 3.98
C SER A 300 17.99 -10.60 3.91
N THR A 301 18.88 -11.35 3.26
CA THR A 301 18.82 -12.82 3.23
C THR A 301 19.06 -13.44 4.61
N GLU A 302 20.01 -12.91 5.38
CA GLU A 302 20.26 -13.33 6.75
C GLU A 302 19.05 -13.03 7.64
N ALA A 303 18.48 -11.83 7.55
CA ALA A 303 17.29 -11.46 8.31
C ALA A 303 16.09 -12.37 8.02
N ALA A 304 15.93 -12.79 6.76
CA ALA A 304 14.89 -13.72 6.35
C ALA A 304 15.09 -15.14 6.94
N ALA A 305 16.35 -15.57 7.10
CA ALA A 305 16.68 -16.85 7.71
C ALA A 305 16.50 -16.84 9.24
N LEU A 306 16.95 -15.76 9.91
CA LEU A 306 16.98 -15.68 11.37
C LEU A 306 15.65 -15.22 11.99
N TYR A 307 14.94 -14.29 11.36
CA TYR A 307 13.85 -13.54 11.99
C TYR A 307 12.52 -13.65 11.25
N ASN A 308 12.17 -14.77 10.64
CA ASN A 308 10.91 -14.89 9.89
C ASN A 308 9.68 -14.96 10.83
N HIS A 309 8.92 -13.86 10.90
CA HIS A 309 7.74 -13.72 11.76
C HIS A 309 6.40 -14.06 11.07
N GLY A 310 6.41 -14.40 9.77
CA GLY A 310 5.20 -14.78 9.02
C GLY A 310 4.18 -13.66 8.74
N GLY A 311 4.49 -12.41 9.10
CA GLY A 311 3.63 -11.25 8.84
C GLY A 311 3.64 -10.78 7.38
N LYS A 312 4.80 -10.89 6.73
CA LYS A 312 5.02 -10.60 5.32
C LYS A 312 5.95 -11.61 4.68
N ILE A 313 6.03 -11.57 3.35
CA ILE A 313 7.11 -12.20 2.62
C ILE A 313 8.39 -11.38 2.89
N PRO A 314 9.49 -11.99 3.33
CA PRO A 314 10.74 -11.29 3.58
C PRO A 314 11.26 -10.55 2.34
N LEU A 315 11.97 -9.44 2.53
CA LEU A 315 12.56 -8.66 1.44
C LEU A 315 13.54 -9.47 0.58
N ALA A 316 14.21 -10.46 1.18
CA ALA A 316 15.12 -11.37 0.49
C ALA A 316 14.44 -12.12 -0.67
N ASN A 317 13.19 -12.55 -0.50
CA ASN A 317 12.48 -13.28 -1.55
C ASN A 317 12.17 -12.38 -2.76
N GLN A 318 12.05 -11.07 -2.56
CA GLN A 318 11.85 -10.11 -3.65
C GLN A 318 13.09 -9.95 -4.53
N LEU A 319 14.28 -10.34 -4.05
CA LEU A 319 15.52 -10.32 -4.83
C LEU A 319 15.56 -11.41 -5.90
N LEU A 320 14.85 -12.53 -5.67
CA LEU A 320 14.78 -13.64 -6.63
C LEU A 320 13.87 -13.28 -7.81
N ASP A 321 12.72 -12.69 -7.51
CA ASP A 321 11.78 -12.17 -8.51
C ASP A 321 10.87 -11.12 -7.84
N PRO A 322 10.75 -9.90 -8.42
CA PRO A 322 9.96 -8.81 -7.82
C PRO A 322 8.44 -9.11 -7.77
N ASP A 323 7.94 -10.00 -8.64
CA ASP A 323 6.52 -10.27 -8.83
C ASP A 323 6.09 -11.69 -8.42
N LEU A 324 6.97 -12.68 -8.47
CA LEU A 324 6.64 -14.10 -8.21
C LEU A 324 5.93 -14.30 -6.88
N PHE A 325 6.43 -13.66 -5.82
CA PHE A 325 5.90 -13.79 -4.47
C PHE A 325 4.79 -12.76 -4.17
N THR A 326 4.60 -11.74 -5.02
CA THR A 326 3.68 -10.63 -4.76
C THR A 326 2.42 -10.63 -5.64
N LYS A 327 2.35 -11.49 -6.69
CA LYS A 327 1.22 -11.61 -7.63
C LYS A 327 -0.16 -11.71 -6.96
N LYS A 328 -0.27 -12.37 -5.80
CA LYS A 328 -1.54 -12.50 -5.06
C LYS A 328 -1.99 -11.17 -4.42
N ALA A 329 -1.05 -10.33 -3.98
CA ALA A 329 -1.34 -9.00 -3.42
C ALA A 329 -1.64 -7.96 -4.50
N ALA A 330 -0.98 -8.04 -5.67
CA ALA A 330 -1.22 -7.14 -6.81
C ALA A 330 -2.63 -7.30 -7.40
N LEU A 331 -3.16 -8.53 -7.44
CA LEU A 331 -4.53 -8.82 -7.89
C LEU A 331 -5.59 -8.28 -6.91
N GLU A 332 -5.34 -8.35 -5.59
CA GLU A 332 -6.26 -7.85 -4.56
C GLU A 332 -6.29 -6.31 -4.45
N HIS A 333 -5.16 -5.63 -4.66
CA HIS A 333 -5.08 -4.16 -4.64
C HIS A 333 -5.72 -3.52 -5.88
N ARG A 334 -5.55 -4.11 -7.08
CA ARG A 334 -6.21 -3.60 -8.31
C ARG A 334 -7.73 -3.70 -8.23
N ALA A 335 -8.27 -4.72 -7.56
CA ALA A 335 -9.71 -4.89 -7.39
C ALA A 335 -10.36 -3.87 -6.44
N LYS A 336 -9.61 -3.27 -5.51
CA LYS A 336 -10.15 -2.34 -4.50
C LYS A 336 -10.12 -0.85 -4.91
N ASN A 337 -9.20 -0.46 -5.80
CA ASN A 337 -8.97 0.96 -6.15
C ASN A 337 -9.55 1.40 -7.50
N SER A 338 -10.17 0.51 -8.29
CA SER A 338 -10.86 0.93 -9.51
C SER A 338 -12.26 1.46 -9.20
N LEU A 339 -12.50 2.76 -9.41
CA LEU A 339 -13.84 3.34 -9.49
C LEU A 339 -14.72 2.44 -10.41
N SER A 340 -15.94 2.12 -9.97
CA SER A 340 -16.85 1.33 -10.81
C SER A 340 -17.05 2.02 -12.17
N PRO A 341 -17.15 1.29 -13.29
CA PRO A 341 -17.22 1.89 -14.63
C PRO A 341 -18.31 2.98 -14.79
N ILE A 342 -19.42 2.83 -14.07
CA ILE A 342 -20.55 3.79 -14.05
C ILE A 342 -20.21 5.06 -13.26
N SER A 343 -19.45 4.95 -12.15
CA SER A 343 -19.01 6.12 -11.38
C SER A 343 -17.93 6.90 -12.12
N ALA A 344 -17.05 6.21 -12.85
CA ALA A 344 -16.10 6.84 -13.77
C ALA A 344 -16.80 7.62 -14.91
N LEU A 345 -17.88 7.06 -15.48
CA LEU A 345 -18.70 7.76 -16.50
C LEU A 345 -19.34 9.03 -15.93
N LYS A 346 -19.96 8.93 -14.75
CA LYS A 346 -20.58 10.08 -14.08
C LYS A 346 -19.57 11.21 -13.82
N LYS A 347 -18.37 10.87 -13.35
CA LYS A 347 -17.29 11.85 -13.13
C LYS A 347 -16.83 12.51 -14.44
N ALA A 348 -16.66 11.73 -15.51
CA ALA A 348 -16.22 12.25 -16.81
C ALA A 348 -17.25 13.20 -17.44
N LEU A 349 -18.54 12.97 -17.21
CA LEU A 349 -19.62 13.82 -17.71
C LEU A 349 -19.75 15.15 -16.92
N HIS A 350 -19.45 15.16 -15.63
CA HIS A 350 -19.49 16.38 -14.80
C HIS A 350 -18.25 17.29 -14.95
N GLN A 351 -17.14 16.79 -15.49
CA GLN A 351 -15.89 17.56 -15.60
C GLN A 351 -15.78 18.43 -16.86
N LYS A 352 -16.70 18.29 -17.82
CA LYS A 352 -16.66 19.04 -19.08
C LYS A 352 -17.99 19.75 -19.29
N ASP A 353 -17.97 21.08 -19.24
CA ASP A 353 -19.19 21.92 -19.29
C ASP A 353 -19.90 21.95 -20.65
N ASN A 354 -19.34 21.34 -21.72
CA ASN A 354 -20.01 21.26 -23.02
C ASN A 354 -19.58 20.01 -23.81
N ILE A 355 -20.23 18.86 -23.57
CA ILE A 355 -19.92 17.58 -24.23
C ILE A 355 -20.88 17.36 -25.40
N ASP A 356 -20.32 17.29 -26.61
CA ASP A 356 -21.06 16.94 -27.84
C ASP A 356 -21.60 15.50 -27.81
N THR A 357 -22.69 15.24 -28.54
CA THR A 357 -23.36 13.92 -28.68
C THR A 357 -22.37 12.81 -29.05
N LYS A 358 -21.39 13.11 -29.92
CA LYS A 358 -20.36 12.15 -30.33
C LYS A 358 -19.43 11.76 -29.19
N GLN A 359 -19.08 12.69 -28.32
CA GLN A 359 -18.26 12.41 -27.14
C GLN A 359 -19.03 11.63 -26.07
N LYS A 360 -20.32 11.98 -25.84
CA LYS A 360 -21.21 11.22 -24.96
C LYS A 360 -21.35 9.76 -25.41
N ALA A 361 -21.56 9.54 -26.71
CA ALA A 361 -21.66 8.22 -27.32
C ALA A 361 -20.37 7.39 -27.18
N SER A 362 -19.19 8.02 -27.39
CA SER A 362 -17.89 7.35 -27.20
C SER A 362 -17.66 6.90 -25.76
N LEU A 363 -17.95 7.78 -24.79
CA LEU A 363 -17.85 7.46 -23.36
C LEU A 363 -18.83 6.35 -22.96
N ALA A 364 -20.07 6.41 -23.46
CA ALA A 364 -21.06 5.36 -23.22
C ALA A 364 -20.60 4.00 -23.77
N LEU A 365 -20.05 3.94 -24.99
CA LEU A 365 -19.54 2.68 -25.55
C LEU A 365 -18.40 2.11 -24.70
N LYS A 366 -17.46 2.95 -24.26
CA LYS A 366 -16.34 2.54 -23.40
C LYS A 366 -16.85 1.97 -22.08
N THR A 367 -17.85 2.61 -21.47
CA THR A 367 -18.47 2.11 -20.23
C THR A 367 -19.27 0.83 -20.46
N ILE A 368 -19.97 0.68 -21.59
CA ILE A 368 -20.69 -0.56 -21.94
C ILE A 368 -19.73 -1.74 -22.02
N LYS A 369 -18.59 -1.60 -22.71
CA LYS A 369 -17.57 -2.67 -22.78
C LYS A 369 -17.01 -3.09 -21.42
N GLN A 370 -17.00 -2.19 -20.44
CA GLN A 370 -16.46 -2.45 -19.10
C GLN A 370 -17.53 -2.92 -18.11
N ALA A 371 -18.78 -2.46 -18.24
CA ALA A 371 -19.87 -2.70 -17.30
C ALA A 371 -20.81 -3.84 -17.74
N ILE A 372 -20.78 -4.23 -19.02
CA ILE A 372 -21.63 -5.25 -19.64
C ILE A 372 -20.73 -6.18 -20.48
N PRO A 373 -19.95 -7.06 -19.84
CA PRO A 373 -19.02 -7.95 -20.55
C PRO A 373 -19.74 -8.96 -21.46
N ASN A 374 -21.02 -9.24 -21.21
CA ASN A 374 -21.84 -10.15 -22.01
C ASN A 374 -22.26 -9.55 -23.36
N ALA A 375 -22.11 -8.24 -23.58
CA ALA A 375 -22.41 -7.61 -24.86
C ALA A 375 -21.26 -7.89 -25.85
N GLN A 376 -21.42 -8.95 -26.64
CA GLN A 376 -20.42 -9.37 -27.63
C GLN A 376 -20.30 -8.35 -28.76
N HIS A 377 -21.43 -7.83 -29.21
CA HIS A 377 -21.49 -6.85 -30.28
C HIS A 377 -22.31 -5.63 -29.88
N SER A 378 -21.90 -4.43 -30.31
CA SER A 378 -22.61 -3.20 -29.98
C SER A 378 -22.51 -2.15 -31.09
N ILE A 379 -23.59 -1.43 -31.33
CA ILE A 379 -23.64 -0.29 -32.27
C ILE A 379 -24.33 0.88 -31.56
N ILE A 380 -23.80 2.08 -31.76
CA ILE A 380 -24.45 3.32 -31.32
C ILE A 380 -24.79 4.15 -32.56
N PHE A 381 -26.05 4.50 -32.71
CA PHE A 381 -26.56 5.31 -33.80
C PHE A 381 -26.90 6.73 -33.35
N LYS A 382 -26.73 7.67 -34.28
CA LYS A 382 -27.25 9.04 -34.21
C LYS A 382 -28.53 9.10 -35.02
N HIS A 383 -29.55 9.74 -34.47
CA HIS A 383 -30.76 10.12 -35.20
C HIS A 383 -30.92 11.64 -35.17
N THR A 384 -30.91 12.24 -36.36
CA THR A 384 -31.07 13.69 -36.59
C THR A 384 -31.84 13.89 -37.90
N ASN A 385 -32.83 14.78 -37.91
CA ASN A 385 -33.61 15.13 -39.10
C ASN A 385 -34.16 13.91 -39.88
N ASN A 386 -34.78 12.96 -39.17
CA ASN A 386 -35.34 11.71 -39.71
C ASN A 386 -34.32 10.78 -40.41
N LYS A 387 -33.02 10.96 -40.16
CA LYS A 387 -31.97 10.07 -40.66
C LYS A 387 -31.26 9.39 -39.49
N VAL A 388 -31.12 8.06 -39.58
CA VAL A 388 -30.34 7.25 -38.65
C VAL A 388 -28.97 6.95 -39.28
N SER A 389 -27.89 7.20 -38.55
CA SER A 389 -26.52 6.87 -38.97
C SER A 389 -25.70 6.24 -37.85
N PRO A 390 -24.90 5.19 -38.13
CA PRO A 390 -24.03 4.57 -37.12
C PRO A 390 -22.87 5.52 -36.76
N MET A 391 -22.64 5.74 -35.46
CA MET A 391 -21.55 6.58 -34.94
C MET A 391 -20.34 5.75 -34.47
N TYR A 392 -20.63 4.68 -33.73
CA TYR A 392 -19.61 3.83 -33.11
C TYR A 392 -20.08 2.37 -33.14
N GLN A 393 -19.12 1.46 -33.25
CA GLN A 393 -19.39 0.03 -33.22
C GLN A 393 -18.31 -0.71 -32.42
N SER A 394 -18.66 -1.87 -31.90
CA SER A 394 -17.77 -2.84 -31.29
C SER A 394 -18.16 -4.25 -31.71
N GLY A 395 -17.19 -5.04 -32.16
CA GLY A 395 -17.37 -6.45 -32.49
C GLY A 395 -17.89 -6.72 -33.91
N TYR A 396 -18.47 -5.74 -34.60
CA TYR A 396 -18.92 -5.91 -35.99
C TYR A 396 -17.83 -5.53 -37.00
N ASN A 397 -17.88 -6.13 -38.19
CA ASN A 397 -17.06 -5.70 -39.31
C ASN A 397 -17.60 -4.36 -39.88
N LEU A 398 -16.71 -3.39 -40.07
CA LEU A 398 -17.05 -2.05 -40.57
C LEU A 398 -17.69 -2.06 -41.95
N ASP A 399 -17.27 -2.96 -42.84
CA ASP A 399 -17.75 -3.00 -44.23
C ASP A 399 -19.18 -3.53 -44.31
N THR A 400 -19.51 -4.51 -43.45
CA THR A 400 -20.87 -5.04 -43.30
C THR A 400 -21.84 -3.99 -42.76
N ILE A 401 -21.42 -3.20 -41.76
CA ILE A 401 -22.26 -2.14 -41.20
C ILE A 401 -22.48 -0.99 -42.19
N LYS A 402 -21.50 -0.67 -43.03
CA LYS A 402 -21.62 0.37 -44.07
C LYS A 402 -22.51 -0.04 -45.25
N ALA A 403 -22.60 -1.34 -45.54
CA ALA A 403 -23.43 -1.87 -46.62
C ALA A 403 -24.94 -1.78 -46.32
N ILE A 404 -25.32 -1.69 -45.05
CA ILE A 404 -26.71 -1.63 -44.61
C ILE A 404 -27.28 -0.20 -44.76
N GLN A 405 -28.48 -0.10 -45.36
CA GLN A 405 -29.19 1.16 -45.56
C GLN A 405 -29.98 1.56 -44.30
N TRP A 406 -29.27 2.01 -43.26
CA TRP A 406 -29.84 2.36 -41.95
C TRP A 406 -30.88 3.48 -41.96
N SER A 407 -30.88 4.35 -42.97
CA SER A 407 -31.86 5.44 -43.13
C SER A 407 -33.17 5.01 -43.81
N SER A 408 -33.34 3.73 -44.13
CA SER A 408 -34.58 3.20 -44.69
C SER A 408 -35.72 3.26 -43.66
N SER A 409 -36.96 3.42 -44.10
CA SER A 409 -38.12 3.51 -43.21
C SER A 409 -38.30 2.21 -42.41
N SER A 410 -38.16 2.29 -41.08
CA SER A 410 -38.34 1.17 -40.16
C SER A 410 -39.30 1.56 -39.04
N SER A 411 -40.30 0.71 -38.77
CA SER A 411 -41.27 0.94 -37.70
C SER A 411 -40.59 0.98 -36.31
N VAL A 412 -39.49 0.23 -36.16
CA VAL A 412 -38.69 0.10 -34.93
C VAL A 412 -37.90 1.38 -34.67
N PHE A 413 -37.13 1.86 -35.65
CA PHE A 413 -36.36 3.08 -35.50
C PHE A 413 -37.25 4.31 -35.33
N ASN A 414 -38.43 4.35 -35.95
CA ASN A 414 -39.42 5.41 -35.74
C ASN A 414 -40.00 5.42 -34.31
N LYS A 415 -40.21 4.24 -33.70
CA LYS A 415 -40.63 4.14 -32.29
C LYS A 415 -39.51 4.54 -31.34
N LEU A 416 -38.27 4.12 -31.61
CA LEU A 416 -37.10 4.44 -30.80
C LEU A 416 -36.70 5.92 -30.89
N SER A 417 -36.99 6.60 -32.00
CA SER A 417 -36.71 8.02 -32.19
C SER A 417 -37.73 8.96 -31.55
N GLY A 418 -38.96 8.48 -31.26
CA GLY A 418 -40.04 9.30 -30.69
C GLY A 418 -40.04 9.40 -29.15
N ALA A 419 -39.52 8.41 -28.43
CA ALA A 419 -39.48 8.43 -26.97
C ALA A 419 -38.30 7.64 -26.40
N ARG A 420 -37.85 8.01 -25.21
CA ARG A 420 -36.87 7.24 -24.44
C ARG A 420 -37.43 5.86 -24.14
N SER A 421 -36.77 4.83 -24.64
CA SER A 421 -37.20 3.45 -24.45
C SER A 421 -36.00 2.53 -24.23
N ALA A 422 -36.22 1.38 -23.58
CA ALA A 422 -35.22 0.34 -23.41
C ALA A 422 -35.93 -1.01 -23.42
N THR A 423 -35.72 -1.78 -24.47
CA THR A 423 -36.41 -3.05 -24.72
C THR A 423 -35.40 -4.17 -24.89
N HIS A 424 -35.69 -5.31 -24.25
CA HIS A 424 -34.95 -6.55 -24.41
C HIS A 424 -35.78 -7.50 -25.26
N LEU A 425 -35.17 -8.01 -26.33
CA LEU A 425 -35.79 -8.80 -27.38
C LEU A 425 -35.06 -10.13 -27.49
N SER A 426 -35.81 -11.23 -27.42
CA SER A 426 -35.32 -12.60 -27.62
C SER A 426 -36.45 -13.51 -28.12
N GLY A 427 -36.08 -14.61 -28.79
CA GLY A 427 -37.01 -15.62 -29.32
C GLY A 427 -38.08 -15.03 -30.25
N LYS A 428 -39.33 -15.46 -30.10
CA LYS A 428 -40.46 -15.04 -30.95
C LYS A 428 -40.65 -13.51 -31.06
N LYS A 429 -40.21 -12.74 -30.05
CA LYS A 429 -40.28 -11.27 -30.07
C LYS A 429 -39.22 -10.66 -30.99
N LEU A 430 -38.04 -11.28 -31.07
CA LEU A 430 -36.98 -10.87 -31.97
C LEU A 430 -37.38 -11.18 -33.42
N ASP A 431 -37.87 -12.39 -33.69
CA ASP A 431 -38.29 -12.84 -35.03
C ASP A 431 -39.35 -11.93 -35.67
N ASN A 432 -40.29 -11.44 -34.86
CA ASN A 432 -41.33 -10.51 -35.33
C ASN A 432 -40.78 -9.12 -35.65
N ILE A 433 -39.72 -8.70 -34.96
CA ILE A 433 -39.11 -7.37 -35.13
C ILE A 433 -38.08 -7.36 -36.27
N LEU A 434 -37.43 -8.50 -36.57
CA LEU A 434 -36.48 -8.62 -37.67
C LEU A 434 -37.07 -8.19 -39.02
N LYS A 435 -38.37 -8.43 -39.25
CA LYS A 435 -39.10 -8.04 -40.48
C LYS A 435 -39.32 -6.53 -40.61
N ASP A 436 -39.26 -5.82 -39.49
CA ASP A 436 -39.53 -4.39 -39.38
C ASP A 436 -38.23 -3.55 -39.31
N LEU A 437 -37.06 -4.19 -39.33
CA LEU A 437 -35.76 -3.55 -39.32
C LEU A 437 -35.37 -3.03 -40.72
N PRO A 438 -34.41 -2.09 -40.83
CA PRO A 438 -33.94 -1.56 -42.12
C PRO A 438 -33.45 -2.67 -43.05
N HIS A 439 -33.67 -2.50 -44.36
CA HIS A 439 -33.29 -3.46 -45.40
C HIS A 439 -31.84 -3.96 -45.20
N THR A 440 -31.61 -5.28 -45.24
CA THR A 440 -30.32 -5.99 -45.02
C THR A 440 -29.74 -6.02 -43.60
N SER A 441 -30.40 -5.43 -42.59
CA SER A 441 -29.91 -5.45 -41.20
C SER A 441 -30.21 -6.75 -40.44
N ASP A 442 -31.02 -7.63 -41.01
CA ASP A 442 -31.25 -9.00 -40.56
C ASP A 442 -29.98 -9.87 -40.66
N GLN A 443 -29.05 -9.53 -41.56
CA GLN A 443 -27.80 -10.27 -41.78
C GLN A 443 -26.80 -10.19 -40.63
N ILE A 444 -26.95 -9.22 -39.72
CA ILE A 444 -26.04 -9.02 -38.59
C ILE A 444 -26.58 -9.57 -37.27
N ILE A 445 -27.80 -10.09 -37.25
CA ILE A 445 -28.45 -10.65 -36.05
C ILE A 445 -28.70 -12.14 -36.26
N ASP A 446 -28.21 -12.97 -35.35
CA ASP A 446 -28.55 -14.40 -35.32
C ASP A 446 -29.97 -14.56 -34.73
N PRO A 447 -30.88 -15.38 -35.32
CA PRO A 447 -32.21 -15.64 -34.76
C PRO A 447 -32.21 -16.13 -33.30
N ASN A 448 -31.13 -16.78 -32.85
CA ASN A 448 -30.99 -17.25 -31.47
C ASN A 448 -30.30 -16.24 -30.53
N SER A 449 -29.99 -15.03 -31.00
CA SER A 449 -29.35 -14.00 -30.20
C SER A 449 -30.34 -13.26 -29.28
N HIS A 450 -29.78 -12.55 -28.30
CA HIS A 450 -30.50 -11.59 -27.50
C HIS A 450 -30.10 -10.18 -27.93
N LEU A 451 -31.10 -9.32 -28.14
CA LEU A 451 -30.91 -7.94 -28.56
C LEU A 451 -31.49 -6.99 -27.51
N ILE A 452 -30.70 -6.00 -27.09
CA ILE A 452 -31.21 -4.88 -26.30
C ILE A 452 -31.13 -3.61 -27.15
N LEU A 453 -32.30 -2.99 -27.34
CA LEU A 453 -32.43 -1.68 -27.99
C LEU A 453 -32.82 -0.65 -26.95
N ALA A 454 -32.03 0.42 -26.85
CA ALA A 454 -32.36 1.56 -26.00
C ALA A 454 -32.18 2.88 -26.74
N SER A 455 -32.95 3.90 -26.41
CA SER A 455 -32.83 5.23 -27.01
C SER A 455 -32.88 6.32 -25.95
N THR A 456 -32.16 7.41 -26.19
CA THR A 456 -32.22 8.62 -25.34
C THR A 456 -31.90 9.87 -26.13
N GLN A 457 -32.52 10.98 -25.72
CA GLN A 457 -32.19 12.31 -26.23
C GLN A 457 -30.85 12.76 -25.65
N THR A 458 -29.93 13.24 -26.49
CA THR A 458 -28.59 13.69 -26.08
C THR A 458 -28.38 15.19 -26.27
N SER A 459 -29.20 15.82 -27.11
CA SER A 459 -29.33 17.27 -27.36
C SER A 459 -30.75 17.59 -27.83
N GLU A 460 -31.14 18.86 -27.93
CA GLU A 460 -32.49 19.32 -28.32
C GLU A 460 -32.99 18.66 -29.62
N ASN A 461 -32.11 18.52 -30.62
CA ASN A 461 -32.44 17.98 -31.95
C ASN A 461 -31.81 16.61 -32.25
N GLU A 462 -31.19 15.94 -31.25
CA GLU A 462 -30.43 14.71 -31.47
C GLU A 462 -30.80 13.59 -30.51
N MET A 463 -31.07 12.41 -31.09
CA MET A 463 -31.35 11.17 -30.37
C MET A 463 -30.21 10.17 -30.59
N THR A 464 -29.82 9.46 -29.54
CA THR A 464 -28.84 8.37 -29.61
C THR A 464 -29.53 7.03 -29.37
N ILE A 465 -29.28 6.05 -30.23
CA ILE A 465 -29.85 4.70 -30.13
C ILE A 465 -28.73 3.70 -29.88
N PHE A 466 -28.93 2.83 -28.89
CA PHE A 466 -28.03 1.78 -28.44
C PHE A 466 -28.54 0.44 -28.93
N TRP A 467 -27.65 -0.31 -29.57
CA TRP A 467 -27.87 -1.66 -30.03
C TRP A 467 -26.83 -2.55 -29.40
N LEU A 468 -27.25 -3.47 -28.53
CA LEU A 468 -26.37 -4.44 -27.89
C LEU A 468 -26.87 -5.85 -28.24
N GLU A 469 -26.02 -6.64 -28.87
CA GLU A 469 -26.32 -8.03 -29.25
C GLU A 469 -25.36 -8.98 -28.54
N THR A 470 -25.87 -10.17 -28.27
CA THR A 470 -25.09 -11.27 -27.73
C THR A 470 -25.73 -12.60 -28.08
N ARG A 471 -24.89 -13.62 -28.27
CA ARG A 471 -25.34 -15.01 -28.39
C ARG A 471 -25.58 -15.69 -27.04
N THR A 472 -25.15 -15.05 -25.95
CA THR A 472 -25.31 -15.53 -24.57
C THR A 472 -26.31 -14.65 -23.84
N GLU A 473 -27.37 -15.19 -23.22
CA GLU A 473 -28.44 -14.40 -22.59
C GLU A 473 -27.95 -13.20 -21.76
N PHE A 474 -28.59 -12.03 -21.96
CA PHE A 474 -28.39 -10.87 -21.08
C PHE A 474 -29.06 -11.08 -19.72
N ASN A 475 -28.34 -10.82 -18.64
CA ASN A 475 -28.89 -10.91 -17.29
C ASN A 475 -29.57 -9.60 -16.83
N GLU A 476 -30.34 -9.66 -15.73
CA GLU A 476 -31.01 -8.47 -15.16
C GLU A 476 -30.04 -7.32 -14.82
N THR A 477 -28.82 -7.65 -14.43
CA THR A 477 -27.79 -6.67 -14.08
C THR A 477 -27.27 -5.91 -15.30
N ASP A 478 -27.11 -6.59 -16.44
CA ASP A 478 -26.70 -6.01 -17.72
C ASP A 478 -27.73 -4.97 -18.19
N TYR A 479 -29.02 -5.34 -18.12
CA TYR A 479 -30.11 -4.44 -18.47
C TYR A 479 -30.21 -3.22 -17.53
N LYS A 480 -30.03 -3.43 -16.21
CA LYS A 480 -29.97 -2.32 -15.22
C LYS A 480 -28.77 -1.40 -15.46
N ASN A 481 -27.61 -1.96 -15.82
CA ASN A 481 -26.41 -1.19 -16.12
C ASN A 481 -26.59 -0.35 -17.40
N LEU A 482 -27.16 -0.92 -18.46
CA LEU A 482 -27.46 -0.16 -19.68
C LEU A 482 -28.43 0.99 -19.40
N LYS A 483 -29.52 0.74 -18.66
CA LYS A 483 -30.47 1.81 -18.27
C LYS A 483 -29.79 2.97 -17.54
N LYS A 484 -28.86 2.66 -16.63
CA LYS A 484 -28.08 3.67 -15.91
C LYS A 484 -27.17 4.46 -16.84
N ILE A 485 -26.46 3.79 -17.75
CA ILE A 485 -25.58 4.44 -18.74
C ILE A 485 -26.38 5.38 -19.64
N VAL A 486 -27.51 4.89 -20.19
CA VAL A 486 -28.43 5.67 -21.03
C VAL A 486 -29.02 6.86 -20.27
N SER A 487 -29.29 6.70 -18.97
CA SER A 487 -29.78 7.81 -18.13
C SER A 487 -28.75 8.86 -17.79
N LEU A 488 -27.47 8.51 -17.78
CA LEU A 488 -26.40 9.46 -17.43
C LEU A 488 -26.05 10.37 -18.60
N ILE A 489 -26.20 9.88 -19.83
CA ILE A 489 -25.93 10.64 -21.05
C ILE A 489 -27.14 11.40 -21.58
N SER A 490 -28.34 11.14 -21.03
CA SER A 490 -29.56 11.80 -21.46
C SER A 490 -29.47 13.31 -21.22
N HIS A 491 -29.95 14.11 -22.17
CA HIS A 491 -30.17 15.53 -21.95
C HIS A 491 -31.29 15.70 -20.94
N SER A 492 -30.99 16.33 -19.81
CA SER A 492 -31.99 16.68 -18.81
C SER A 492 -32.70 17.94 -19.30
N THR A 493 -33.89 17.81 -19.86
CA THR A 493 -34.84 18.93 -19.90
C THR A 493 -35.22 19.23 -18.44
N THR A 494 -34.72 20.33 -17.89
CA THR A 494 -35.33 20.95 -16.70
C THR A 494 -36.76 21.34 -17.00
#